data_AF-A0A2V9DAF8-F1
#
_entry.id   AF-A0A2V9DAF8-F1
#
_cell.length_a   1.000
_cell.length_b   1.000
_cell.length_c   1.000
_cell.angle_alpha   90.00
_cell.angle_beta   90.00
_cell.angle_gamma   90.00
#
_symmetry.space_group_name_H-M   'P 1'
#
loop_
_entity.id
_entity.type
_entity.pdbx_description
1 polymer ?
#
loop_
_entity_poly.entity_id
_entity_poly.type
_entity_poly.pdbx_seq_one_letter_code
_entity_poly.pdbx_strand_id
1 'polypeptide(L)'
;MEEILRITIGPSNVWQVAADMNLEEGPSSQFAFPDSIEGRLLRLTTDELLRLKFGEGVVVGVRGRRYKFIQLEKDGTFRLHKDRS
;
A
#
# COMPACT_ATOMS: atom_id res chain seq x y z
N MET A 1 -1.07 -1.47 -13.18
CA MET A 1 0.40 -1.62 -13.35
C MET A 1 0.90 -2.36 -12.12
N GLU A 2 1.75 -3.37 -12.28
CA GLU A 2 2.32 -4.09 -11.13
C GLU A 2 3.44 -3.27 -10.50
N GLU A 3 3.33 -3.01 -9.20
CA GLU A 3 4.26 -2.24 -8.38
C GLU A 3 4.59 -3.03 -7.11
N ILE A 4 5.81 -2.87 -6.59
CA ILE A 4 6.23 -3.52 -5.34
C ILE A 4 6.04 -2.54 -4.18
N LEU A 5 5.16 -2.92 -3.26
CA LEU A 5 4.92 -2.22 -2.00
C LEU A 5 5.86 -2.74 -0.91
N ARG A 6 6.47 -1.81 -0.17
CA ARG A 6 7.20 -2.14 1.07
C ARG A 6 6.29 -1.93 2.26
N ILE A 7 5.78 -3.01 2.85
CA ILE A 7 4.87 -2.93 3.99
C ILE A 7 5.66 -3.24 5.26
N THR A 8 5.69 -2.30 6.21
CA THR A 8 6.35 -2.46 7.51
C THR A 8 5.29 -2.69 8.58
N ILE A 9 5.50 -3.68 9.44
CA ILE A 9 4.62 -4.04 10.57
C ILE A 9 5.46 -4.04 11.84
N GLY A 10 5.22 -3.06 12.73
CA GLY A 10 6.05 -2.89 13.92
C GLY A 10 7.52 -2.56 13.60
N PRO A 11 8.46 -2.75 14.54
CA PRO A 11 9.82 -2.21 14.44
C PRO A 11 10.76 -2.99 13.51
N SER A 12 10.39 -4.17 13.01
CA SER A 12 11.37 -5.03 12.30
C SER A 12 10.81 -5.91 11.17
N ASN A 13 9.49 -5.99 10.98
CA ASN A 13 8.94 -6.84 9.91
C ASN A 13 8.69 -6.01 8.66
N VAL A 14 9.50 -6.24 7.61
CA VAL A 14 9.33 -5.59 6.29
C VAL A 14 8.95 -6.65 5.27
N TRP A 15 7.80 -6.46 4.64
CA TRP A 15 7.26 -7.31 3.59
C TRP A 15 7.35 -6.60 2.25
N GLN A 16 7.70 -7.34 1.20
CA GLN A 16 7.63 -6.87 -0.18
C GLN A 16 6.46 -7.55 -0.86
N VAL A 17 5.45 -6.76 -1.22
CA VAL A 17 4.19 -7.27 -1.75
C VAL A 17 3.95 -6.68 -3.12
N ALA A 18 3.72 -7.52 -4.12
CA ALA A 18 3.29 -7.07 -5.43
C ALA A 18 1.85 -6.55 -5.37
N ALA A 19 1.56 -5.47 -6.07
CA ALA A 19 0.24 -4.89 -6.12
C ALA A 19 -0.06 -4.37 -7.53
N ASP A 20 -1.26 -4.64 -8.03
CA ASP A 20 -1.77 -3.99 -9.22
C ASP A 20 -2.44 -2.68 -8.82
N MET A 21 -1.86 -1.56 -9.23
CA MET A 21 -2.38 -0.24 -8.91
C MET A 21 -2.27 0.68 -10.12
N ASN A 22 -3.11 1.70 -10.13
CA ASN A 22 -2.99 2.81 -11.08
C ASN A 22 -2.49 4.03 -10.31
N LEU A 23 -1.21 4.35 -10.49
CA LEU A 23 -0.68 5.65 -10.11
C LEU A 23 -0.96 6.54 -11.30
N GLU A 24 -2.08 7.27 -11.31
CA GLU A 24 -2.36 8.20 -12.41
C GLU A 24 -1.23 9.23 -12.50
N GLU A 25 -0.32 9.02 -13.44
CA GLU A 25 0.70 9.99 -13.84
C GLU A 25 -0.01 11.06 -14.67
N GLY A 26 -0.67 12.00 -13.97
CA GLY A 26 -1.19 13.19 -14.62
C GLY A 26 -0.07 13.89 -15.41
N PRO A 27 -0.38 14.56 -16.54
CA PRO A 27 0.60 15.01 -17.54
C PRO A 27 1.66 16.03 -17.06
N SER A 28 1.69 16.37 -15.78
CA SER A 28 2.58 17.36 -15.17
C SER A 28 3.33 16.88 -13.91
N SER A 29 3.16 15.63 -13.45
CA SER A 29 3.56 15.26 -12.08
C SER A 29 4.63 14.18 -11.99
N GLN A 30 5.85 14.53 -12.41
CA GLN A 30 7.05 13.92 -11.83
C GLN A 30 7.21 14.29 -10.34
N PHE A 31 6.39 15.22 -9.82
CA PHE A 31 6.53 15.80 -8.47
C PHE A 31 5.31 15.62 -7.54
N ALA A 32 4.08 15.48 -8.05
CA ALA A 32 2.90 15.29 -7.22
C ALA A 32 2.46 13.83 -7.17
N PHE A 33 2.88 13.11 -6.13
CA PHE A 33 2.30 11.82 -5.81
C PHE A 33 0.88 11.99 -5.26
N PRO A 34 -0.04 11.08 -5.60
CA PRO A 34 -1.43 11.20 -5.18
C PRO A 34 -1.55 11.02 -3.66
N ASP A 35 -2.49 11.76 -3.07
CA ASP A 35 -2.83 11.65 -1.65
C ASP A 35 -3.57 10.33 -1.33
N SER A 36 -4.22 9.72 -2.34
CA SER A 36 -4.89 8.43 -2.24
C SER A 36 -4.47 7.51 -3.37
N ILE A 37 -4.24 6.23 -3.08
CA ILE A 37 -3.92 5.21 -4.08
C ILE A 37 -4.89 4.06 -3.90
N GLU A 38 -5.47 3.59 -5.01
CA GLU A 38 -6.31 2.41 -5.04
C GLU A 38 -5.63 1.30 -5.84
N GLY A 39 -5.85 0.06 -5.44
CA GLY A 39 -5.27 -1.08 -6.11
C GLY A 39 -5.65 -2.40 -5.46
N ARG A 40 -4.94 -3.45 -5.85
CA ARG A 40 -5.11 -4.80 -5.31
C ARG A 40 -3.76 -5.42 -4.99
N LEU A 41 -3.58 -5.91 -3.76
CA LEU A 41 -2.43 -6.73 -3.38
C LEU A 41 -2.52 -8.08 -4.09
N LEU A 42 -1.42 -8.52 -4.66
CA LEU A 42 -1.31 -9.75 -5.42
C LEU A 42 -0.57 -10.81 -4.59
N ARG A 43 -0.93 -12.08 -4.81
CA ARG A 43 -0.23 -13.26 -4.27
C ARG A 43 -0.15 -13.32 -2.73
N LEU A 44 -1.09 -12.66 -2.04
CA LEU A 44 -1.29 -12.82 -0.60
C LEU A 44 -2.46 -13.75 -0.32
N THR A 45 -2.31 -14.57 0.72
CA THR A 45 -3.40 -15.36 1.29
C THR A 45 -4.34 -14.48 2.12
N THR A 46 -5.56 -14.96 2.37
CA THR A 46 -6.52 -14.27 3.24
C THR A 46 -5.95 -13.99 4.64
N ASP A 47 -5.18 -14.92 5.21
CA ASP A 47 -4.59 -14.75 6.55
C ASP A 47 -3.53 -13.65 6.56
N GLU A 48 -2.72 -13.55 5.51
CA GLU A 48 -1.75 -12.48 5.33
C GLU A 48 -2.45 -11.11 5.16
N LEU A 49 -3.54 -11.05 4.40
CA LEU A 49 -4.36 -9.85 4.26
C LEU A 49 -4.98 -9.41 5.60
N LEU A 50 -5.45 -10.35 6.42
CA LEU A 50 -5.99 -10.05 7.75
C LEU A 50 -4.90 -9.51 8.69
N ARG A 51 -3.69 -10.07 8.65
CA ARG A 51 -2.54 -9.54 9.41
C ARG A 51 -2.21 -8.10 9.03
N LEU A 52 -2.28 -7.75 7.74
CA LEU A 52 -2.08 -6.38 7.28
C LEU A 52 -3.22 -5.43 7.69
N LYS A 53 -4.46 -5.91 7.71
CA LYS A 53 -5.64 -5.10 8.08
C LYS A 53 -5.69 -4.77 9.56
N PHE A 54 -5.31 -5.71 10.42
CA PHE A 54 -5.40 -5.58 11.88
C PHE A 54 -4.04 -5.32 12.56
N GLY A 55 -2.96 -5.25 11.79
CA GLY A 55 -1.62 -4.99 12.32
C GLY A 55 -1.52 -3.58 12.88
N GLU A 56 -1.06 -3.46 14.12
CA GLU A 56 -0.71 -2.17 14.70
C GLU A 56 0.57 -1.63 14.03
N GLY A 57 0.58 -0.33 13.72
CA GLY A 57 1.76 0.33 13.16
C GLY A 57 2.10 -0.06 11.71
N VAL A 58 1.11 -0.51 10.92
CA VAL A 58 1.33 -0.83 9.50
C VAL A 58 1.61 0.43 8.69
N VAL A 59 2.76 0.46 8.02
CA VAL A 59 3.17 1.55 7.12
C VAL A 59 3.46 0.98 5.74
N VAL A 60 2.90 1.60 4.71
CA VAL A 60 3.05 1.18 3.31
C VAL A 60 3.94 2.17 2.58
N GLY A 61 5.10 1.71 2.12
CA GLY A 61 6.03 2.45 1.29
C GLY A 61 5.72 2.27 -0.19
N VAL A 62 5.41 3.37 -0.88
CA VAL A 62 5.20 3.43 -2.34
C VAL A 62 6.17 4.45 -2.93
N ARG A 63 7.10 4.00 -3.79
CA ARG A 63 8.14 4.84 -4.44
C ARG A 63 8.80 5.85 -3.46
N GLY A 64 9.16 5.40 -2.26
CA GLY A 64 9.83 6.21 -1.23
C GLY A 64 8.92 7.08 -0.36
N ARG A 65 7.60 7.08 -0.58
CA ARG A 65 6.61 7.81 0.23
C ARG A 65 5.83 6.86 1.13
N ARG A 66 5.39 7.38 2.28
CA ARG A 66 4.66 6.62 3.30
C ARG A 66 3.15 6.81 3.16
N TYR A 67 2.44 5.71 3.29
CA TYR A 67 0.99 5.60 3.23
C TYR A 67 0.48 4.68 4.33
N LYS A 68 -0.82 4.76 4.63
CA LYS A 68 -1.54 3.88 5.53
C LYS A 68 -2.75 3.30 4.81
N PHE A 69 -3.11 2.05 5.12
CA PHE A 69 -4.38 1.48 4.68
C PHE A 69 -5.53 2.22 5.38
N ILE A 70 -6.42 2.81 4.59
CA ILE A 70 -7.73 3.27 5.08
C ILE A 70 -8.83 2.25 4.73
N GLN A 71 -8.55 1.37 3.77
CA GLN A 71 -9.37 0.21 3.43
C GLN A 71 -8.46 -0.93 2.95
N LEU A 72 -8.75 -2.15 3.40
CA LEU A 72 -8.16 -3.38 2.89
C LEU A 72 -9.21 -4.50 2.98
N GLU A 73 -9.54 -5.08 1.85
CA GLU A 73 -10.54 -6.14 1.72
C GLU A 73 -9.89 -7.53 1.65
N LYS A 74 -10.71 -8.57 1.87
CA LYS A 74 -10.26 -9.97 1.90
C LYS A 74 -9.79 -10.49 0.54
N ASP A 75 -10.13 -9.82 -0.55
CA ASP A 75 -9.69 -10.13 -1.92
C ASP A 75 -8.40 -9.37 -2.30
N GLY A 76 -7.81 -8.63 -1.37
CA GLY A 76 -6.61 -7.82 -1.56
C GLY A 76 -6.88 -6.42 -2.10
N THR A 77 -8.13 -6.06 -2.41
CA THR A 77 -8.49 -4.70 -2.83
C THR A 77 -8.24 -3.72 -1.69
N PHE A 78 -7.58 -2.60 -1.97
CA PHE A 78 -7.18 -1.64 -0.96
C PHE A 78 -7.37 -0.19 -1.39
N ARG A 79 -7.43 0.69 -0.38
CA ARG A 79 -7.24 2.12 -0.52
C ARG A 79 -6.20 2.59 0.49
N LEU A 80 -5.16 3.24 -0.02
CA LEU A 80 -4.11 3.89 0.75
C LEU A 80 -4.39 5.39 0.85
N HIS A 81 -4.04 5.97 2.00
CA HIS A 81 -3.95 7.42 2.15
C HIS A 81 -2.57 7.82 2.62
N LYS A 82 -2.07 8.96 2.13
CA LYS A 82 -0.75 9.47 2.47
C LYS A 82 -0.60 9.65 3.97
N ASP A 83 0.51 9.14 4.51
CA ASP A 83 0.84 9.30 5.91
C ASP A 83 1.40 10.71 6.14
N ARG A 84 0.69 11.55 6.88
CA ARG A 84 1.09 12.94 7.22
C ARG A 84 1.81 13.04 8.57
N SER A 85 2.09 11.90 9.23
CA SER A 85 2.80 11.87 10.52
C SER A 85 4.31 12.05 10.39
#